data_AF-A0AAU9V6X9-F1
#
_entry.id   AF-A0AAU9V6X9-F1
#
_cell.length_a   1.000
_cell.length_b   1.000
_cell.length_c   1.000
_cell.angle_alpha   90.00
_cell.angle_beta   90.00
_cell.angle_gamma   90.00
#
_symmetry.space_group_name_H-M   'P 1'
#
loop_
_entity.id
_entity.type
_entity.pdbx_description
1 polymer ?
#
loop_
_entity_poly.entity_id
_entity_poly.type
_entity_poly.pdbx_seq_one_letter_code
_entity_poly.pdbx_strand_id
1 'polypeptide(L)'
;MVVDSIHSTIKQKLRNRKEVYTPADLDNPARRTGNYVLRIEGPAQTDYIRIINSARQRPSPYETSYLTSDDFYAFEPVYYKSIRPGKKAGDPCVNDVVAFQYTPKGIIHYKLCFQDEWAELPVRPKRLESLPDHPKLYTGPIPIEESKYTHLQELKELIPQDYRPFYENLLHK
;
A
#
# COMPACT_ATOMS: atom_id res chain seq x y z
N MET A 1 -37.30 -13.17 -24.32
CA MET A 1 -35.96 -13.69 -23.95
C MET A 1 -35.66 -13.18 -22.56
N VAL A 2 -35.73 -14.04 -21.56
CA VAL A 2 -35.48 -13.70 -20.16
C VAL A 2 -33.97 -13.84 -19.94
N VAL A 3 -33.30 -12.75 -19.61
CA VAL A 3 -31.87 -12.76 -19.33
C VAL A 3 -31.71 -13.02 -17.84
N ASP A 4 -31.30 -14.22 -17.48
CA ASP A 4 -31.07 -14.58 -16.09
C ASP A 4 -29.92 -13.76 -15.51
N SER A 5 -30.23 -13.02 -14.44
CA SER A 5 -29.27 -12.21 -13.70
C SER A 5 -28.29 -13.11 -12.94
N ILE A 6 -26.99 -12.83 -13.09
CA ILE A 6 -25.85 -13.51 -12.44
C ILE A 6 -26.06 -13.72 -10.92
N HIS A 7 -26.89 -12.87 -10.31
CA HIS A 7 -27.19 -12.87 -8.88
C HIS A 7 -28.08 -14.05 -8.42
N SER A 8 -28.89 -14.66 -9.31
CA SER A 8 -29.76 -15.80 -8.95
C SER A 8 -28.98 -17.11 -8.79
N THR A 9 -27.99 -17.33 -9.67
CA THR A 9 -27.13 -18.52 -9.70
C THR A 9 -26.24 -18.66 -8.45
N ILE A 10 -25.86 -17.53 -7.84
CA ILE A 10 -24.97 -17.48 -6.66
C ILE A 10 -25.73 -17.86 -5.38
N LYS A 11 -26.95 -17.37 -5.20
CA LYS A 11 -27.79 -17.66 -4.02
C LYS A 11 -28.16 -19.14 -3.93
N GLN A 12 -28.35 -19.80 -5.08
CA GLN A 12 -28.70 -21.23 -5.15
C GLN A 12 -27.53 -22.15 -4.80
N LYS A 13 -26.28 -21.75 -5.08
CA LYS A 13 -25.08 -22.51 -4.72
C LYS A 13 -24.72 -22.40 -3.24
N LEU A 14 -24.99 -21.26 -2.61
CA LEU A 14 -24.71 -21.03 -1.18
C LEU A 14 -25.68 -21.75 -0.24
N ARG A 15 -26.90 -22.07 -0.69
CA ARG A 15 -27.90 -22.80 0.13
C ARG A 15 -27.54 -24.27 0.37
N ASN A 16 -26.74 -24.90 -0.49
CA ASN A 16 -26.61 -26.36 -0.52
C ASN A 16 -25.33 -26.93 0.12
N ARG A 17 -24.44 -26.10 0.70
CA ARG A 17 -23.24 -26.60 1.40
C ARG A 17 -23.04 -25.86 2.72
N LYS A 18 -23.62 -26.41 3.78
CA LYS A 18 -23.28 -26.07 5.15
C LYS A 18 -22.17 -27.00 5.62
N GLU A 19 -21.02 -26.44 5.97
CA GLU A 19 -20.24 -26.76 7.18
C GLU A 19 -19.04 -25.79 7.27
N VAL A 20 -18.72 -25.34 8.49
CA VAL A 20 -17.84 -24.20 8.80
C VAL A 20 -16.56 -24.72 9.43
N TYR A 21 -15.38 -24.17 9.08
CA TYR A 21 -14.13 -24.47 9.79
C TYR A 21 -13.19 -23.25 9.90
N THR A 22 -12.46 -23.18 11.03
CA THR A 22 -11.50 -22.14 11.44
C THR A 22 -10.04 -22.54 11.13
N PRO A 23 -9.06 -21.60 11.25
CA PRO A 23 -7.70 -21.74 10.70
C PRO A 23 -6.79 -22.85 11.28
N ALA A 24 -7.23 -23.61 12.29
CA ALA A 24 -6.41 -24.64 12.94
C ALA A 24 -6.32 -25.96 12.13
N ASP A 25 -7.09 -26.11 11.05
CA ASP A 25 -7.31 -27.40 10.38
C ASP A 25 -6.52 -27.60 9.10
N LEU A 26 -5.63 -26.65 8.78
CA LEU A 26 -4.80 -26.68 7.57
C LEU A 26 -3.64 -27.69 7.62
N ASP A 27 -3.32 -28.25 8.79
CA ASP A 27 -2.18 -29.17 8.99
C ASP A 27 -2.55 -30.67 8.92
N ASN A 28 -3.81 -31.05 8.68
CA ASN A 28 -4.19 -32.46 8.62
C ASN A 28 -4.29 -32.99 7.17
N PRO A 29 -3.35 -33.85 6.72
CA PRO A 29 -3.31 -34.35 5.33
C PRO A 29 -4.45 -35.32 4.97
N ALA A 30 -5.26 -35.79 5.94
CA ALA A 30 -6.31 -36.77 5.71
C ALA A 30 -7.65 -36.19 5.19
N ARG A 31 -7.81 -34.86 5.08
CA ARG A 31 -9.11 -34.22 4.76
C ARG A 31 -9.22 -33.66 3.33
N ARG A 32 -8.42 -34.16 2.38
CA ARG A 32 -8.22 -33.59 1.03
C ARG A 32 -9.28 -33.87 -0.06
N THR A 33 -10.44 -34.45 0.27
CA THR A 33 -11.42 -34.90 -0.74
C THR A 33 -12.84 -34.36 -0.53
N GLY A 34 -13.01 -33.04 -0.54
CA GLY A 34 -14.33 -32.41 -0.67
C GLY A 34 -14.24 -31.10 -1.46
N ASN A 35 -15.20 -30.81 -2.35
CA ASN A 35 -15.15 -29.55 -3.12
C ASN A 35 -15.17 -28.34 -2.17
N TYR A 36 -14.04 -27.64 -2.07
CA TYR A 36 -13.87 -26.50 -1.19
C TYR A 36 -14.52 -25.26 -1.81
N VAL A 37 -15.39 -24.59 -1.07
CA VAL A 37 -15.77 -23.20 -1.37
C VAL A 37 -14.83 -22.32 -0.56
N LEU A 38 -13.83 -21.76 -1.24
CA LEU A 38 -12.95 -20.74 -0.67
C LEU A 38 -13.80 -19.52 -0.35
N ARG A 39 -14.08 -19.31 0.94
CA ARG A 39 -14.55 -18.04 1.44
C ARG A 39 -13.33 -17.14 1.53
N ILE A 40 -13.06 -16.40 0.46
CA ILE A 40 -12.08 -15.32 0.50
C ILE A 40 -12.77 -14.19 1.25
N GLU A 41 -12.63 -14.18 2.58
CA GLU A 41 -12.77 -12.96 3.34
C GLU A 41 -11.63 -12.06 2.83
N GLY A 42 -11.98 -11.10 1.98
CA GLY A 42 -11.00 -10.13 1.49
C GLY A 42 -10.29 -9.54 2.70
N PRO A 43 -8.94 -9.44 2.69
CA PRO A 43 -8.21 -9.05 3.87
C PRO A 43 -8.75 -7.70 4.33
N ALA A 44 -9.18 -7.64 5.59
CA ALA A 44 -9.37 -6.36 6.23
C ALA A 44 -8.08 -5.55 6.11
N GLN A 45 -8.17 -4.23 6.18
CA GLN A 45 -7.00 -3.36 6.04
C GLN A 45 -5.87 -3.71 7.04
N THR A 46 -6.20 -4.39 8.13
CA THR A 46 -5.26 -4.92 9.13
C THR A 46 -4.49 -6.18 8.71
N ASP A 47 -4.94 -6.91 7.70
CA ASP A 47 -4.33 -8.16 7.24
C ASP A 47 -3.19 -7.96 6.24
N TYR A 48 -3.03 -6.75 5.70
CA TYR A 48 -1.96 -6.48 4.73
C TYR A 48 -0.57 -6.70 5.33
N ILE A 49 -0.34 -6.30 6.58
CA ILE A 49 0.92 -6.56 7.27
C ILE A 49 1.19 -8.06 7.35
N ARG A 50 0.19 -8.85 7.75
CA ARG A 50 0.33 -10.31 7.85
C ARG A 50 0.65 -10.93 6.48
N ILE A 51 -0.06 -10.48 5.44
CA ILE A 51 0.17 -10.93 4.06
C ILE A 51 1.60 -10.58 3.61
N ILE A 52 2.02 -9.33 3.78
CA ILE A 52 3.35 -8.86 3.37
C ILE A 52 4.42 -9.67 4.12
N ASN A 53 4.32 -9.81 5.44
CA ASN A 53 5.28 -10.58 6.24
C ASN A 53 5.33 -12.06 5.84
N SER A 54 4.20 -12.63 5.43
CA SER A 54 4.15 -14.02 4.95
C SER A 54 4.73 -14.21 3.54
N ALA A 55 4.80 -13.15 2.73
CA ALA A 55 5.13 -13.24 1.31
C ALA A 55 6.61 -13.60 1.04
N ARG A 56 7.50 -13.34 2.01
CA ARG A 56 8.91 -13.71 1.92
C ARG A 56 9.36 -14.19 3.28
N GLN A 57 9.71 -15.46 3.42
CA GLN A 57 10.26 -16.00 4.68
C GLN A 57 11.77 -16.21 4.61
N ARG A 58 12.32 -16.37 3.39
CA ARG A 58 13.76 -16.55 3.13
C ARG A 58 14.25 -15.54 2.09
N PRO A 59 15.47 -14.98 2.23
CA PRO A 59 16.40 -15.15 3.35
C PRO A 59 15.90 -14.54 4.68
N SER A 60 14.99 -13.58 4.64
CA SER A 60 14.35 -13.00 5.82
C SER A 60 12.96 -12.46 5.49
N PRO A 61 12.05 -12.37 6.49
CA PRO A 61 10.82 -11.60 6.40
C PRO A 61 11.02 -10.15 5.99
N TYR A 62 9.99 -9.58 5.37
CA TYR A 62 9.90 -8.13 5.23
C TYR A 62 9.70 -7.50 6.60
N GLU A 63 10.23 -6.30 6.77
CA GLU A 63 9.90 -5.45 7.89
C GLU A 63 8.73 -4.54 7.49
N THR A 64 7.69 -4.50 8.31
CA THR A 64 6.47 -3.74 8.03
C THR A 64 6.10 -2.88 9.22
N SER A 65 5.86 -1.60 8.98
CA SER A 65 5.32 -0.66 9.96
C SER A 65 4.13 0.10 9.36
N TYR A 66 3.20 0.52 10.21
CA TYR A 66 2.18 1.48 9.82
C TYR A 66 2.78 2.88 9.87
N LEU A 67 2.59 3.64 8.79
CA LEU A 67 2.92 5.05 8.78
C LEU A 67 1.81 5.86 9.44
N THR A 68 2.20 6.84 10.21
CA THR A 68 1.37 7.79 10.93
C THR A 68 1.67 9.21 10.45
N SER A 69 0.90 10.21 10.89
CA SER A 69 1.17 11.61 10.55
C SER A 69 2.56 12.07 10.98
N ASP A 70 3.17 11.40 11.96
CA ASP A 70 4.48 11.74 12.51
C ASP A 70 5.65 11.36 11.61
N ASP A 71 5.44 10.45 10.65
CA ASP A 71 6.47 9.94 9.74
C ASP A 71 6.70 10.87 8.53
N PHE A 72 5.88 11.91 8.39
CA PHE A 72 5.94 12.84 7.26
C PHE A 72 6.62 14.14 7.66
N TYR A 73 7.64 14.52 6.90
CA TYR A 73 8.43 15.73 7.12
C TYR A 73 8.38 16.65 5.89
N ALA A 74 8.51 17.94 6.12
CA ALA A 74 8.59 18.94 5.06
C ALA A 74 10.05 19.05 4.57
N PHE A 75 10.30 18.55 3.37
CA PHE A 75 11.64 18.49 2.77
C PHE A 75 11.98 19.72 1.92
N GLU A 76 11.68 20.92 2.43
CA GLU A 76 12.10 22.18 1.83
C GLU A 76 13.23 22.83 2.64
N PRO A 77 14.29 23.35 1.99
CA PRO A 77 14.56 23.36 0.55
C PRO A 77 15.11 22.02 0.00
N VAL A 78 14.74 21.69 -1.25
CA VAL A 78 15.20 20.46 -1.94
C VAL A 78 16.56 20.63 -2.64
N TYR A 79 17.41 19.60 -2.58
CA TYR A 79 18.70 19.52 -3.29
C TYR A 79 18.53 19.42 -4.82
N TYR A 80 17.60 18.59 -5.28
CA TYR A 80 17.25 18.43 -6.70
C TYR A 80 15.81 18.85 -6.93
N LYS A 81 15.57 19.65 -7.98
CA LYS A 81 14.20 19.97 -8.42
C LYS A 81 13.54 18.83 -9.19
N SER A 82 14.34 17.93 -9.77
CA SER A 82 13.89 16.82 -10.61
C SER A 82 14.92 15.71 -10.56
N ILE A 83 14.43 14.46 -10.55
CA ILE A 83 15.23 13.23 -10.63
C ILE A 83 15.13 12.57 -12.01
N ARG A 84 14.61 13.29 -13.02
CA ARG A 84 14.49 12.79 -14.39
C ARG A 84 15.87 12.69 -15.06
N PRO A 85 16.23 11.54 -15.65
CA PRO A 85 17.41 11.43 -16.48
C PRO A 85 17.31 12.31 -17.75
N GLY A 86 16.14 12.31 -18.38
CA GLY A 86 15.87 13.02 -19.62
C GLY A 86 15.34 14.45 -19.44
N LYS A 87 15.52 15.28 -20.48
CA LYS A 87 14.99 16.66 -20.52
C LYS A 87 13.98 16.88 -21.64
N LYS A 88 14.09 16.15 -22.75
CA LYS A 88 13.26 16.29 -23.95
C LYS A 88 12.24 15.15 -24.05
N ALA A 89 11.21 15.37 -24.86
CA ALA A 89 10.30 14.30 -25.24
C ALA A 89 11.07 13.20 -25.99
N GLY A 90 10.91 11.96 -25.54
CA GLY A 90 11.67 10.81 -26.05
C GLY A 90 12.93 10.46 -25.24
N ASP A 91 13.36 11.32 -24.31
CA ASP A 91 14.43 10.96 -23.38
C ASP A 91 13.92 10.06 -22.23
N PRO A 92 14.80 9.30 -21.55
CA PRO A 92 14.42 8.45 -20.43
C PRO A 92 13.77 9.24 -19.29
N CYS A 93 12.66 8.74 -18.78
CA CYS A 93 11.89 9.31 -17.69
C CYS A 93 12.22 8.62 -16.36
N VAL A 94 11.65 9.12 -15.26
CA VAL A 94 11.85 8.51 -13.92
C VAL A 94 11.43 7.04 -13.88
N ASN A 95 10.40 6.67 -14.66
CA ASN A 95 9.89 5.30 -14.72
C ASN A 95 10.86 4.32 -15.40
N ASP A 96 11.80 4.83 -16.20
CA ASP A 96 12.80 4.01 -16.87
C ASP A 96 14.03 3.75 -15.97
N VAL A 97 14.10 4.43 -14.81
CA VAL A 97 15.19 4.25 -13.85
C VAL A 97 14.95 2.99 -13.03
N VAL A 98 15.94 2.10 -13.03
CA VAL A 98 15.90 0.86 -12.22
C VAL A 98 16.51 1.04 -10.84
N ALA A 99 17.43 1.99 -10.68
CA ALA A 99 18.10 2.24 -9.41
C ALA A 99 18.62 3.67 -9.28
N PHE A 100 18.59 4.18 -8.05
CA PHE A 100 19.26 5.42 -7.66
C PHE A 100 20.34 5.14 -6.61
N GLN A 101 21.44 5.88 -6.66
CA GLN A 101 22.48 5.87 -5.64
C GLN A 101 22.68 7.30 -5.11
N TYR A 102 22.44 7.46 -3.82
CA TYR A 102 22.64 8.72 -3.10
C TYR A 102 24.05 8.74 -2.50
N THR A 103 24.80 9.81 -2.75
CA THR A 103 26.15 9.99 -2.17
C THR A 103 26.15 11.04 -1.06
N PRO A 104 27.08 10.97 -0.09
CA PRO A 104 27.22 11.99 0.96
C PRO A 104 27.52 13.40 0.42
N LYS A 105 28.00 13.50 -0.82
CA LYS A 105 28.27 14.78 -1.50
C LYS A 105 27.00 15.44 -2.05
N GLY A 106 25.83 14.80 -1.91
CA GLY A 106 24.58 15.28 -2.50
C GLY A 106 24.52 15.07 -4.02
N ILE A 107 25.31 14.15 -4.56
CA ILE A 107 25.26 13.74 -5.97
C ILE A 107 24.40 12.48 -6.08
N ILE A 108 23.43 12.50 -6.99
CA ILE A 108 22.55 11.36 -7.27
C ILE A 108 23.02 10.71 -8.57
N HIS A 109 23.32 9.41 -8.50
CA HIS A 109 23.56 8.58 -9.67
C HIS A 109 22.33 7.71 -9.97
N TYR A 110 22.18 7.30 -11.21
CA TYR A 110 21.08 6.46 -11.68
C TYR A 110 21.58 5.36 -12.63
N LYS A 111 20.73 4.35 -12.83
CA LYS A 111 20.87 3.31 -13.85
C LYS A 111 19.56 3.14 -14.61
N LEU A 112 19.65 2.86 -15.91
CA LEU A 112 18.49 2.50 -16.74
C LEU A 112 18.37 0.98 -16.89
N CYS A 113 19.49 0.26 -16.94
CA CYS A 113 19.55 -1.19 -16.82
C CYS A 113 20.39 -1.62 -15.62
N PHE A 114 20.09 -2.78 -15.02
CA PHE A 114 20.82 -3.27 -13.83
C PHE A 114 22.32 -3.50 -14.09
N GLN A 115 22.68 -3.82 -15.33
CA GLN A 115 24.06 -4.07 -15.77
C GLN A 115 24.84 -2.80 -16.13
N ASP A 116 24.16 -1.66 -16.29
CA ASP A 116 24.82 -0.41 -16.66
C ASP A 116 25.73 0.07 -15.52
N GLU A 117 26.75 0.86 -15.87
CA GLU A 117 27.49 1.63 -14.89
C GLU A 117 26.64 2.78 -14.33
N TRP A 118 27.01 3.25 -13.14
CA TRP A 118 26.32 4.38 -12.51
C TRP A 118 26.58 5.67 -13.28
N ALA A 119 25.52 6.30 -13.77
CA ALA A 119 25.59 7.61 -14.43
C ALA A 119 25.11 8.71 -13.48
N GLU A 120 25.78 9.87 -13.48
CA GLU A 120 25.33 11.03 -12.70
C GLU A 120 24.07 11.65 -13.32
N LEU A 121 23.11 12.07 -12.48
CA LEU A 121 21.93 12.78 -12.97
C LEU A 121 22.35 14.08 -13.69
N PRO A 122 21.81 14.39 -14.89
CA PRO A 122 22.20 15.56 -15.68
C PRO A 122 21.53 16.86 -15.19
N VAL A 123 21.33 16.97 -13.88
CA VAL A 123 20.76 18.11 -13.17
C VAL A 123 21.77 18.53 -12.11
N ARG A 124 22.17 19.80 -12.14
CA ARG A 124 23.10 20.33 -11.12
C ARG A 124 22.39 20.38 -9.75
N PRO A 125 22.94 19.76 -8.70
CA PRO A 125 22.39 19.90 -7.36
C PRO A 125 22.47 21.35 -6.90
N LYS A 126 21.46 21.80 -6.16
CA LYS A 126 21.55 23.04 -5.40
C LYS A 126 22.51 22.84 -4.23
N ARG A 127 23.38 23.82 -4.01
CA ARG A 127 24.17 23.89 -2.77
C ARG A 127 23.24 24.36 -1.65
N LEU A 128 23.01 23.50 -0.66
CA LEU A 128 22.42 23.94 0.60
C LEU A 128 23.56 24.41 1.52
N GLU A 129 23.36 25.53 2.20
CA GLU A 129 24.37 26.14 3.08
C GLU A 129 24.52 25.35 4.39
N SER A 130 23.45 24.67 4.82
CA SER A 130 23.42 23.78 5.98
C SER A 130 22.49 22.59 5.71
N LEU A 131 22.64 21.52 6.50
CA LEU A 131 21.65 20.45 6.56
C LEU A 131 20.36 21.05 7.14
N PRO A 132 19.25 21.09 6.38
CA PRO A 132 18.01 21.64 6.90
C PRO A 132 17.50 20.76 8.02
N ASP A 133 17.06 21.38 9.12
CA ASP A 133 16.13 20.69 10.01
C ASP A 133 14.80 20.57 9.26
N HIS A 134 14.28 19.36 9.15
CA HIS A 134 13.05 19.08 8.43
C HIS A 134 11.91 19.04 9.45
N PRO A 135 11.05 20.07 9.52
CA PRO A 135 9.92 20.04 10.44
C PRO A 135 8.90 18.99 10.01
N LYS A 136 8.07 18.53 10.93
CA LYS A 136 6.94 17.63 10.59
C LYS A 136 6.02 18.32 9.58
N LEU A 137 5.62 17.57 8.55
CA LEU A 137 4.68 18.03 7.53
C LEU A 137 3.28 18.21 8.11
N TYR A 138 2.91 17.34 9.05
CA TYR A 138 1.62 17.34 9.71
C TYR A 138 1.80 17.51 11.21
N THR A 139 0.92 18.29 11.84
CA THR A 139 0.84 18.41 13.30
C THR A 139 0.05 17.26 13.94
N GLY A 140 -0.70 16.51 13.13
CA GLY A 140 -1.51 15.37 13.54
C GLY A 140 -2.30 14.81 12.36
N PRO A 141 -3.22 13.87 12.60
CA PRO A 141 -4.06 13.30 11.55
C PRO A 141 -4.94 14.36 10.88
N ILE A 142 -5.04 14.32 9.56
CA ILE A 142 -5.84 15.29 8.80
C ILE A 142 -7.33 14.92 8.93
N PRO A 143 -8.18 15.84 9.42
CA PRO A 143 -9.61 15.58 9.48
C PRO A 143 -10.22 15.46 8.08
N ILE A 144 -11.18 14.56 7.93
CA ILE A 144 -11.98 14.45 6.70
C ILE A 144 -13.15 15.44 6.70
N GLU A 145 -13.73 15.67 5.52
CA GLU A 145 -14.96 16.45 5.40
C GLU A 145 -16.13 15.76 6.13
N GLU A 146 -17.00 16.53 6.79
CA GLU A 146 -18.21 16.03 7.47
C GLU A 146 -19.06 15.15 6.55
N SER A 147 -19.31 15.61 5.32
CA SER A 147 -20.10 14.84 4.34
C SER A 147 -19.52 13.44 4.08
N LYS A 148 -18.18 13.32 4.01
CA LYS A 148 -17.50 12.03 3.85
C LYS A 148 -17.62 11.19 5.11
N TYR A 149 -17.53 11.79 6.29
CA TYR A 149 -17.74 11.10 7.56
C TYR A 149 -19.14 10.50 7.63
N THR A 150 -20.18 11.28 7.31
CA THR A 150 -21.58 10.81 7.33
C THR A 150 -21.80 9.63 6.40
N HIS A 151 -21.31 9.70 5.15
CA HIS A 151 -21.42 8.56 4.22
C HIS A 151 -20.70 7.31 4.75
N LEU A 152 -19.56 7.46 5.43
CA LEU A 152 -18.87 6.34 6.05
C LEU A 152 -19.65 5.75 7.23
N GLN A 153 -20.35 6.59 8.01
CA GLN A 153 -21.23 6.11 9.08
C GLN A 153 -22.44 5.35 8.53
N GLU A 154 -23.02 5.78 7.41
CA GLU A 154 -24.11 5.06 6.74
C GLU A 154 -23.67 3.68 6.23
N LEU A 155 -22.44 3.58 5.71
CA LEU A 155 -21.86 2.33 5.23
C LEU A 155 -21.39 1.40 6.36
N LYS A 156 -21.29 1.90 7.60
CA LYS A 156 -20.78 1.17 8.76
C LYS A 156 -21.53 -0.12 9.04
N GLU A 157 -22.83 -0.16 8.76
CA GLU A 157 -23.65 -1.37 8.99
C GLU A 157 -23.27 -2.55 8.08
N LEU A 158 -22.62 -2.28 6.94
CA LEU A 158 -22.13 -3.30 6.02
C LEU A 158 -20.75 -3.84 6.43
N ILE A 159 -20.11 -3.23 7.43
CA ILE A 159 -18.76 -3.55 7.88
C ILE A 159 -18.85 -4.39 9.17
N PRO A 160 -18.00 -5.45 9.32
CA PRO A 160 -17.92 -6.23 10.55
C PRO A 160 -17.66 -5.35 11.77
N GLN A 161 -18.25 -5.73 12.90
CA GLN A 161 -18.24 -4.94 14.13
C GLN A 161 -16.82 -4.60 14.61
N ASP A 162 -15.88 -5.51 14.43
CA ASP A 162 -14.47 -5.35 14.84
C ASP A 162 -13.76 -4.17 14.17
N TYR A 163 -14.21 -3.72 12.99
CA TYR A 163 -13.62 -2.61 12.25
C TYR A 163 -14.36 -1.28 12.44
N ARG A 164 -15.57 -1.31 13.02
CA ARG A 164 -16.38 -0.11 13.23
C ARG A 164 -15.68 0.96 14.09
N PRO A 165 -14.92 0.62 15.16
CA PRO A 165 -14.23 1.62 15.98
C PRO A 165 -13.27 2.53 15.19
N PHE A 166 -12.66 2.02 14.12
CA PHE A 166 -11.81 2.85 13.26
C PHE A 166 -12.60 3.98 12.61
N TYR A 167 -13.77 3.67 12.02
CA TYR A 167 -14.60 4.65 11.33
C TYR A 167 -15.30 5.61 12.29
N GLU A 168 -15.66 5.15 13.49
CA GLU A 168 -16.30 5.98 14.51
C GLU A 168 -15.37 7.07 15.04
N ASN A 169 -14.07 6.77 15.17
CA ASN A 169 -13.06 7.67 15.70
C ASN A 169 -12.36 8.55 14.63
N LEU A 170 -12.87 8.60 13.40
CA LEU A 170 -12.30 9.46 12.36
C LEU A 170 -12.52 10.94 12.71
N LEU A 171 -11.42 11.70 12.72
CA LEU A 171 -11.47 13.16 12.84
C LEU A 171 -12.19 13.75 11.62
N HIS A 172 -13.11 14.67 11.85
CA HIS A 172 -13.85 15.38 10.81
C HIS A 172 -13.99 16.87 11.15
N LYS A 173 -14.19 17.69 10.11
CA LYS A 173 -14.38 19.15 10.19
C LYS A 173 -15.79 19.51 9.80
#